data_AF-A0A373G4K1-F1
#
_entry.id   AF-A0A373G4K1-F1
#
_cell.length_a   1.000
_cell.length_b   1.000
_cell.length_c   1.000
_cell.angle_alpha   90.00
_cell.angle_beta   90.00
_cell.angle_gamma   90.00
#
_symmetry.space_group_name_H-M   'P 1'
#
loop_
_entity.id
_entity.type
_entity.pdbx_description
1 polymer ?
#
loop_
_entity_poly.entity_id
_entity_poly.type
_entity_poly.pdbx_seq_one_letter_code
_entity_poly.pdbx_strand_id
1 'polypeptide(L)'
;MIDIRELRIGNYVLPNNTIGAQSAVGVVFSINDYLVSVKGNSNQYDYHLLEGVSLTEKILVDAGFNYVSDCKCFSKEIGDKFAIGLKLEQNTGDLFYITNKAYNGILTIPAVYKVLYVHQLQNLYFFLTGKELEVKL
;
A
#
# COMPACT_ATOMS: atom_id res chain seq x y z
N MET A 1 1.33 7.79 12.16
CA MET A 1 1.87 6.65 12.94
C MET A 1 1.27 5.37 12.42
N ILE A 2 2.10 4.36 12.17
CA ILE A 2 1.66 3.04 11.69
C ILE A 2 1.06 2.22 12.86
N ASP A 3 -0.01 1.47 12.61
CA ASP A 3 -0.41 0.38 13.53
C ASP A 3 0.55 -0.79 13.33
N ILE A 4 1.30 -1.15 14.38
CA ILE A 4 2.31 -2.21 14.33
C ILE A 4 1.75 -3.56 13.86
N ARG A 5 0.45 -3.82 14.05
CA ARG A 5 -0.22 -5.05 13.59
C ARG A 5 -0.38 -5.11 12.07
N GLU A 6 -0.29 -3.98 11.39
CA GLU A 6 -0.25 -3.90 9.93
C GLU A 6 1.18 -4.03 9.38
N LEU A 7 2.21 -3.92 10.21
CA LEU A 7 3.58 -3.90 9.71
C LEU A 7 4.08 -5.31 9.37
N ARG A 8 4.69 -5.44 8.19
CA ARG A 8 5.31 -6.69 7.72
C ARG A 8 6.69 -6.43 7.13
N ILE A 9 7.53 -7.46 7.16
CA ILE A 9 8.80 -7.46 6.42
C ILE A 9 8.52 -7.16 4.95
N GLY A 10 9.29 -6.25 4.35
CA GLY A 10 9.10 -5.76 2.98
C GLY A 10 8.28 -4.47 2.88
N ASN A 11 7.58 -4.04 3.94
CA ASN A 11 6.86 -2.77 3.91
C ASN A 11 7.78 -1.56 3.81
N TYR A 12 7.38 -0.57 3.01
CA TYR A 12 8.01 0.75 2.99
C TYR A 12 7.47 1.62 4.13
N VAL A 13 8.39 2.23 4.86
CA VAL A 13 8.10 3.10 6.01
C VAL A 13 8.92 4.37 5.93
N LEU A 14 8.45 5.41 6.60
CA LEU A 14 9.14 6.67 6.79
C LEU A 14 9.57 6.79 8.27
N PRO A 15 10.86 6.58 8.58
CA PRO A 15 11.33 6.74 9.94
C PRO A 15 11.48 8.22 10.32
N ASN A 16 10.91 8.61 11.46
CA ASN A 16 11.16 9.89 12.08
C ASN A 16 12.37 9.80 13.00
N ASN A 17 13.31 10.74 12.86
CA ASN A 17 14.33 10.91 13.90
C ASN A 17 13.80 11.83 15.01
N THR A 18 14.36 11.67 16.21
CA THR A 18 13.99 12.43 17.42
C THR A 18 14.24 13.94 17.32
N ILE A 19 14.83 14.42 16.22
CA ILE A 19 15.11 15.85 15.96
C ILE A 19 14.10 16.43 14.92
N GLY A 20 13.12 15.63 14.46
CA GLY A 20 12.06 16.08 13.56
C GLY A 20 12.49 16.22 12.08
N ALA A 21 13.69 15.78 11.72
CA ALA A 21 14.08 15.64 10.33
C ALA A 21 13.54 14.31 9.79
N GLN A 22 12.75 14.35 8.71
CA GLN A 22 12.28 13.14 8.04
C GLN A 22 13.49 12.36 7.51
N SER A 23 13.61 11.09 7.90
CA SER A 23 14.62 10.21 7.33
C SER A 23 14.18 9.78 5.92
N ALA A 24 15.13 9.29 5.12
CA ALA A 24 14.78 8.68 3.84
C ALA A 24 13.81 7.50 4.04
N VAL A 25 12.95 7.26 3.05
CA VAL A 25 12.09 6.06 3.01
C VAL A 25 12.97 4.82 3.10
N GLY A 26 12.54 3.87 3.92
CA GLY A 26 13.26 2.61 4.09
C GLY A 26 12.33 1.40 4.07
N VAL A 27 12.94 0.22 3.93
CA VAL A 27 12.24 -1.06 3.83
C VAL A 27 12.45 -1.86 5.12
N VAL A 28 11.37 -2.31 5.74
CA VAL A 28 11.44 -3.18 6.92
C VAL A 28 12.06 -4.53 6.54
N PHE A 29 13.09 -4.96 7.28
CA PHE A 29 13.74 -6.26 7.06
C PHE A 29 13.76 -7.16 8.30
N SER A 30 13.43 -6.62 9.48
CA SER A 30 13.30 -7.39 10.71
C SER A 30 12.38 -6.68 11.70
N ILE A 31 11.61 -7.45 12.46
CA ILE A 31 10.71 -6.98 13.52
C ILE A 31 10.97 -7.85 14.75
N ASN A 32 11.29 -7.23 15.87
CA ASN A 32 11.45 -7.88 17.16
C ASN A 32 10.65 -7.12 18.21
N ASP A 33 9.44 -7.59 18.48
CA ASP A 33 8.47 -6.92 19.36
C ASP A 33 8.24 -5.46 18.91
N TYR A 34 8.61 -4.48 19.74
CA TYR A 34 8.47 -3.05 19.43
C TYR A 34 9.63 -2.46 18.60
N LEU A 35 10.68 -3.24 18.33
CA LEU A 35 11.86 -2.80 17.59
C LEU A 35 11.82 -3.25 16.13
N VAL A 36 11.96 -2.29 15.22
CA VAL A 36 11.89 -2.51 13.77
C VAL A 36 13.20 -2.11 13.12
N SER A 37 13.77 -3.02 12.34
CA SER A 37 14.98 -2.76 11.56
C SER A 37 14.61 -2.36 10.14
N VAL A 38 15.11 -1.22 9.68
CA VAL A 38 14.81 -0.61 8.38
C VAL A 38 16.10 -0.53 7.56
N LYS A 39 16.07 -0.99 6.30
CA LYS A 39 17.24 -1.00 5.42
C LYS A 39 17.81 0.41 5.27
N GLY A 40 19.14 0.52 5.32
CA GLY A 40 19.85 1.79 5.24
C GLY A 40 20.06 2.49 6.59
N ASN A 41 19.52 1.96 7.69
CA ASN A 41 19.86 2.40 9.04
C ASN A 41 20.61 1.31 9.81
N SER A 42 21.61 1.70 10.59
CA SER A 42 22.40 0.78 11.42
C SER A 42 21.71 0.45 12.74
N ASN A 43 20.79 1.30 13.21
CA ASN A 43 20.07 1.12 14.46
C ASN A 43 18.61 0.70 14.22
N GLN A 44 18.01 0.04 15.20
CA GLN A 44 16.58 -0.26 15.17
C GLN A 44 15.78 0.98 15.57
N TYR A 45 14.55 1.06 15.06
CA TYR A 45 13.57 2.06 15.46
C TYR A 45 12.57 1.44 16.42
N ASP A 46 12.18 2.18 17.45
CA ASP A 46 10.90 1.93 18.10
C ASP A 46 9.78 2.17 17.08
N TYR A 47 8.77 1.29 17.02
CA TYR A 47 7.71 1.39 16.01
C TYR A 47 6.93 2.70 16.07
N HIS A 48 6.85 3.38 17.22
CA HIS A 48 6.20 4.68 17.34
C HIS A 48 6.90 5.77 16.52
N LEU A 49 8.17 5.54 16.14
CA LEU A 49 8.94 6.43 15.28
C LEU A 49 8.73 6.14 13.79
N LEU A 50 7.88 5.18 13.43
CA LEU A 50 7.59 4.84 12.04
C LEU A 50 6.26 5.41 11.57
N GLU A 51 6.32 6.08 10.43
CA GLU A 51 5.17 6.57 9.70
C GLU A 51 4.99 5.83 8.37
N GLY A 52 3.74 5.81 7.89
CA GLY A 52 3.41 5.26 6.59
C GLY A 52 3.83 6.23 5.50
N VAL A 53 4.39 5.72 4.41
CA VAL A 53 4.60 6.52 3.21
C VAL A 53 3.23 6.81 2.59
N SER A 54 2.86 8.08 2.46
CA SER A 54 1.58 8.48 1.86
C SER A 54 1.45 7.93 0.44
N LEU A 55 0.29 7.37 0.13
CA LEU A 55 -0.02 6.89 -1.20
C LEU A 55 -0.32 8.07 -2.13
N THR A 56 0.30 8.08 -3.31
CA THR A 56 0.11 9.13 -4.33
C THR A 56 -0.17 8.52 -5.69
N GLU A 57 -0.73 9.31 -6.62
CA GLU A 57 -0.95 8.90 -8.01
C GLU A 57 0.34 8.41 -8.67
N LYS A 58 1.45 9.13 -8.47
CA LYS A 58 2.75 8.76 -9.00
C LYS A 58 3.18 7.37 -8.51
N ILE A 59 3.03 7.11 -7.21
CA ILE A 59 3.37 5.81 -6.62
C ILE A 59 2.54 4.67 -7.24
N LEU A 60 1.24 4.91 -7.47
CA LEU A 60 0.37 3.93 -8.10
C LEU A 60 0.80 3.62 -9.54
N VAL A 61 1.08 4.66 -10.32
CA VAL A 61 1.59 4.50 -11.70
C VAL A 61 2.91 3.73 -11.70
N ASP A 62 3.85 4.09 -10.82
CA ASP A 62 5.16 3.43 -10.72
C ASP A 62 5.03 1.96 -10.24
N ALA A 63 4.00 1.64 -9.47
CA ALA A 63 3.64 0.28 -9.06
C ALA A 63 2.84 -0.49 -10.14
N GLY A 64 2.64 0.12 -11.33
CA GLY A 64 1.97 -0.49 -12.48
C GLY A 64 0.45 -0.56 -12.34
N PHE A 65 -0.17 0.44 -11.70
CA PHE A 65 -1.60 0.69 -11.80
C PHE A 65 -1.89 1.58 -13.01
N ASN A 66 -3.01 1.33 -13.68
CA ASN A 66 -3.50 2.14 -14.79
C ASN A 66 -4.61 3.08 -14.29
N TYR A 67 -4.54 4.34 -14.70
CA TYR A 67 -5.64 5.28 -14.47
C TYR A 67 -6.79 4.97 -15.44
N VAL A 68 -8.00 4.86 -14.89
CA VAL A 68 -9.24 4.59 -15.63
C VAL A 68 -10.14 5.82 -15.51
N SER A 69 -10.31 6.53 -16.62
CA SER A 69 -11.02 7.81 -16.68
C SER A 69 -12.48 7.71 -16.22
N ASP A 70 -13.17 6.64 -16.58
CA ASP A 70 -14.62 6.51 -16.43
C ASP A 70 -15.04 6.42 -14.95
N CYS A 71 -14.21 5.78 -14.12
CA CYS A 71 -14.41 5.66 -12.68
C CYS A 71 -13.57 6.66 -11.86
N LYS A 72 -12.72 7.47 -12.53
CA LYS A 72 -11.68 8.31 -11.90
C LYS A 72 -10.88 7.54 -10.86
N CYS A 73 -10.40 6.36 -11.23
CA CYS A 73 -9.78 5.43 -10.30
C CYS A 73 -8.52 4.78 -10.90
N PHE A 74 -7.61 4.34 -10.03
CA PHE A 74 -6.46 3.54 -10.43
C PHE A 74 -6.79 2.07 -10.30
N SER A 75 -6.46 1.28 -11.32
CA SER A 75 -6.74 -0.15 -11.33
C SER A 75 -5.49 -0.98 -11.65
N LYS A 76 -5.39 -2.15 -11.02
CA LYS A 76 -4.36 -3.15 -11.34
C LYS A 76 -4.98 -4.53 -11.32
N GLU A 77 -4.85 -5.25 -12.43
CA GLU A 77 -5.29 -6.64 -12.54
C GLU A 77 -4.49 -7.54 -11.60
N ILE A 78 -5.21 -8.44 -10.92
CA ILE A 78 -4.69 -9.44 -10.00
C ILE A 78 -5.28 -10.81 -10.36
N GLY A 79 -4.69 -11.44 -11.38
CA GLY A 79 -5.17 -12.70 -11.94
C GLY A 79 -6.26 -12.53 -13.00
N ASP A 80 -6.91 -13.62 -13.39
CA ASP A 80 -7.73 -13.66 -14.62
C ASP A 80 -9.02 -12.82 -14.57
N LYS A 81 -9.57 -12.54 -13.38
CA LYS A 81 -10.90 -11.91 -13.22
C LYS A 81 -11.00 -10.90 -12.09
N PHE A 82 -9.90 -10.58 -11.43
CA PHE A 82 -9.91 -9.62 -10.33
C PHE A 82 -8.99 -8.45 -10.65
N ALA A 83 -9.36 -7.28 -10.17
CA ALA A 83 -8.52 -6.11 -10.19
C ALA A 83 -8.69 -5.33 -8.87
N ILE A 84 -7.62 -4.72 -8.39
CA ILE A 84 -7.68 -3.79 -7.27
C ILE A 84 -7.95 -2.41 -7.83
N GLY A 85 -8.93 -1.71 -7.27
CA GLY A 85 -9.31 -0.34 -7.56
C GLY A 85 -9.00 0.61 -6.42
N LEU A 86 -8.49 1.80 -6.73
CA LEU A 86 -8.19 2.81 -5.71
C LEU A 86 -8.67 4.18 -6.17
N LYS A 87 -9.44 4.87 -5.31
CA LYS A 87 -9.89 6.26 -5.51
C LYS A 87 -9.22 7.16 -4.47
N LEU A 88 -8.18 7.87 -4.89
CA LEU A 88 -7.37 8.69 -3.97
C LEU A 88 -8.14 9.87 -3.37
N GLU A 89 -9.00 10.55 -4.14
CA GLU A 89 -9.79 11.70 -3.64
C GLU A 89 -10.66 11.35 -2.41
N GLN A 90 -11.11 10.10 -2.34
CA GLN A 90 -11.96 9.60 -1.25
C GLN A 90 -11.18 8.79 -0.21
N ASN A 91 -9.89 8.54 -0.47
CA ASN A 91 -9.06 7.62 0.29
C ASN A 91 -9.69 6.23 0.45
N THR A 92 -10.48 5.79 -0.53
CA THR A 92 -11.19 4.51 -0.50
C THR A 92 -10.55 3.53 -1.48
N GLY A 93 -10.47 2.26 -1.04
CA GLY A 93 -10.19 1.15 -1.92
C GLY A 93 -11.49 0.51 -2.40
N ASP A 94 -11.53 0.11 -3.66
CA ASP A 94 -12.59 -0.69 -4.25
C ASP A 94 -11.96 -2.00 -4.75
N LEU A 95 -12.54 -3.16 -4.48
CA LEU A 95 -12.15 -4.38 -5.17
C LEU A 95 -13.04 -4.52 -6.41
N PHE A 96 -12.43 -4.60 -7.60
CA PHE A 96 -13.15 -4.84 -8.84
C PHE A 96 -13.10 -6.34 -9.19
N TYR A 97 -14.26 -6.92 -9.45
CA TYR A 97 -14.38 -8.28 -9.99
C TYR A 97 -14.94 -8.21 -11.42
N ILE A 98 -14.14 -8.63 -12.38
CA ILE A 98 -14.52 -8.67 -13.79
C ILE A 98 -15.39 -9.91 -14.02
N THR A 99 -16.64 -9.69 -14.40
CA THR A 99 -17.64 -10.72 -14.52
C THR A 99 -18.63 -10.43 -15.63
N ASN A 100 -18.96 -11.44 -16.42
CA ASN A 100 -20.00 -11.37 -17.44
C ASN A 100 -21.43 -11.24 -16.87
N LYS A 101 -21.59 -11.28 -15.54
CA LYS A 101 -22.89 -11.15 -14.85
C LYS A 101 -23.27 -9.71 -14.51
N ALA A 102 -22.33 -8.75 -14.61
CA ALA A 102 -22.60 -7.35 -14.34
C ALA A 102 -22.94 -6.60 -15.64
N TYR A 103 -23.79 -5.58 -15.55
CA TYR A 103 -24.27 -4.80 -16.71
C TYR A 103 -23.14 -4.19 -17.55
N ASN A 104 -22.07 -3.75 -16.90
CA ASN A 104 -20.85 -3.21 -17.53
C ASN A 104 -19.66 -4.19 -17.48
N GLY A 105 -19.90 -5.46 -17.16
CA GLY A 105 -18.83 -6.45 -17.01
C GLY A 105 -18.02 -6.36 -15.70
N ILE A 106 -18.34 -5.42 -14.80
CA ILE A 106 -17.57 -5.16 -13.58
C ILE A 106 -18.50 -5.12 -12.36
N LEU A 107 -18.21 -5.96 -11.36
CA LEU A 107 -18.79 -5.84 -10.02
C LEU A 107 -17.80 -5.08 -9.13
N THR A 108 -18.24 -3.94 -8.60
CA THR A 108 -17.47 -3.19 -7.61
C THR A 108 -17.88 -3.61 -6.21
N ILE A 109 -16.94 -4.15 -5.45
CA ILE A 109 -17.11 -4.45 -4.03
C ILE A 109 -16.41 -3.32 -3.27
N PRO A 110 -17.16 -2.35 -2.71
CA PRO A 110 -16.55 -1.27 -1.97
C PRO A 110 -15.83 -1.83 -0.75
N ALA A 111 -14.53 -1.54 -0.62
CA ALA A 111 -13.84 -1.86 0.61
C ALA A 111 -14.15 -0.74 1.61
N VAL A 112 -14.67 -1.10 2.78
CA VAL A 112 -14.87 -0.16 3.89
C VAL A 112 -13.52 0.37 4.40
N TYR A 113 -12.44 -0.32 4.08
CA TYR A 113 -11.10 -0.02 4.51
C TYR A 113 -10.46 1.08 3.65
N LYS A 114 -9.99 2.15 4.30
CA LYS A 114 -9.26 3.24 3.64
C LYS A 114 -7.81 2.85 3.43
N VAL A 115 -7.31 3.06 2.21
CA VAL A 115 -5.90 2.82 1.87
C VAL A 115 -5.21 4.17 1.72
N LEU A 116 -4.53 4.60 2.77
CA LEU A 116 -3.87 5.91 2.87
C LEU A 116 -2.37 5.81 2.62
N TYR A 117 -1.78 4.65 2.95
CA TYR A 117 -0.34 4.47 2.97
C TYR A 117 0.09 3.31 2.09
N VAL A 118 1.34 3.37 1.60
CA VAL A 118 1.93 2.35 0.73
C VAL A 118 1.93 0.97 1.40
N HIS A 119 2.25 0.87 2.69
CA HIS A 119 2.29 -0.43 3.39
C HIS A 119 0.94 -1.14 3.39
N GLN A 120 -0.17 -0.39 3.49
CA GLN A 120 -1.52 -0.94 3.44
C GLN A 120 -1.82 -1.54 2.07
N LEU A 121 -1.42 -0.85 1.00
CA LEU A 121 -1.56 -1.35 -0.36
C LEU A 121 -0.67 -2.58 -0.60
N GLN A 122 0.58 -2.57 -0.11
CA GLN A 122 1.48 -3.72 -0.21
C GLN A 122 0.89 -4.95 0.48
N ASN A 123 0.34 -4.79 1.67
CA ASN A 123 -0.26 -5.89 2.42
C ASN A 123 -1.53 -6.42 1.75
N LEU A 124 -2.38 -5.53 1.23
CA LEU A 124 -3.56 -5.92 0.46
C LEU A 124 -3.15 -6.71 -0.79
N TYR A 125 -2.18 -6.22 -1.55
CA TYR A 125 -1.69 -6.88 -2.76
C TYR A 125 -1.06 -8.24 -2.44
N PHE A 126 -0.25 -8.34 -1.39
CA PHE A 126 0.34 -9.60 -0.95
C PHE A 126 -0.73 -10.60 -0.50
N PHE A 127 -1.72 -10.16 0.27
CA PHE A 127 -2.83 -11.02 0.70
C PHE A 127 -3.61 -11.60 -0.49
N LEU A 128 -3.81 -10.80 -1.54
CA LEU A 128 -4.57 -11.22 -2.72
C LEU A 128 -3.75 -12.06 -3.71
N THR A 129 -2.43 -11.87 -3.80
CA THR A 129 -1.60 -12.45 -4.87
C THR A 129 -0.49 -13.39 -4.38
N GLY A 130 -0.16 -13.36 -3.10
CA GLY A 130 1.03 -14.00 -2.53
C GLY A 130 2.36 -13.38 -2.97
N LYS A 131 2.34 -12.23 -3.68
CA LYS A 131 3.52 -11.55 -4.21
C LYS A 131 3.69 -10.18 -3.56
N GLU A 132 4.93 -9.75 -3.36
CA GLU A 132 5.20 -8.39 -2.91
C GLU A 132 4.87 -7.38 -4.01
N LEU A 133 4.28 -6.25 -3.63
CA LEU A 133 4.09 -5.13 -4.54
C LEU A 133 5.40 -4.33 -4.60
N GLU A 134 6.04 -4.35 -5.77
CA GLU A 134 7.20 -3.51 -6.03
C GLU A 134 6.78 -2.06 -6.27
N VAL A 135 7.38 -1.14 -5.52
CA VAL A 135 7.12 0.28 -5.62
C VAL A 135 8.44 1.01 -5.77
N LYS A 136 8.51 1.95 -6.72
CA LYS A 136 9.67 2.82 -6.88
C LYS A 136 9.44 4.09 -6.07
N LEU A 137 10.20 4.24 -4.98
CA LEU A 137 10.16 5.37 -4.05
C LEU A 137 11.51 6.08 -4.01
#